data_AF-A0A2V8DUT8-F1
#
_entry.id   AF-A0A2V8DUT8-F1
#
_cell.length_a   1.000
_cell.length_b   1.000
_cell.length_c   1.000
_cell.angle_alpha   90.00
_cell.angle_beta   90.00
_cell.angle_gamma   90.00
#
_symmetry.space_group_name_H-M   'P 1'
#
loop_
_entity.id
_entity.type
_entity.pdbx_description
1 polymer ?
#
loop_
_entity_poly.entity_id
_entity_poly.type
_entity_poly.pdbx_seq_one_letter_code
_entity_poly.pdbx_strand_id
1 'polypeptide(L)'
;MPTSCAGRPRPESKVAEAFVVSLEAALDRAASAAPNPGRVVVHRLNRLEYVNSIHDLLALDIDATALLPADNGGVGFDNNADVLSVTPALMNRYLSAATKISRLAIGDPTIRPAIQVYRASEWGTQTTRANEDQPFGTHGGLAVRHAFPLDGEYRIKVRLQRNFFGGTIFGIDDEHEIEIRLDGGVVQRYKVGGKYKGADAGILIAIPEDEPNMQKLHAYHLDADQDFNFRISTTALAQELEL
;
A
#
# COMPACT_ATOMS: atom_id res chain seq x y z
N MET A 1 -1.87 51.58 -11.54
CA MET A 1 -1.62 52.51 -10.41
C MET A 1 -0.94 51.73 -9.30
N PRO A 2 0.35 51.93 -9.02
CA PRO A 2 1.05 51.24 -7.95
C PRO A 2 0.81 51.97 -6.61
N THR A 3 0.37 51.23 -5.60
CA THR A 3 0.18 51.69 -4.22
C THR A 3 1.52 51.71 -3.48
N SER A 4 2.43 52.61 -3.84
CA SER A 4 3.58 52.91 -2.98
C SER A 4 3.17 54.03 -2.03
N CYS A 5 3.13 53.75 -0.73
CA CYS A 5 3.16 54.77 0.32
C CYS A 5 4.48 55.56 0.21
N ALA A 6 4.57 56.51 -0.71
CA ALA A 6 5.75 57.32 -0.96
C ALA A 6 5.70 58.58 -0.10
N GLY A 7 6.70 58.77 0.77
CA GLY A 7 7.04 60.07 1.35
C GLY A 7 7.02 60.21 2.87
N ARG A 8 6.61 59.19 3.64
CA ARG A 8 6.75 59.22 5.11
C ARG A 8 8.01 58.44 5.54
N PRO A 9 8.90 59.03 6.37
CA PRO A 9 10.03 58.29 6.90
C PRO A 9 9.52 57.07 7.67
N ARG A 10 10.10 55.90 7.40
CA ARG A 10 9.82 54.69 8.16
C ARG A 10 10.19 54.95 9.64
N PRO A 11 9.32 54.60 10.61
CA PRO A 11 9.67 54.71 12.01
C PRO A 11 10.99 53.98 12.29
N GLU A 12 11.77 54.51 13.24
CA GLU A 12 12.98 53.84 13.73
C GLU A 12 12.65 52.41 14.21
N SER A 13 13.54 51.44 13.98
CA SER A 13 13.29 50.01 14.31
C SER A 13 12.81 49.84 15.76
N LYS A 14 13.44 50.56 16.70
CA LYS A 14 13.08 50.55 18.11
C LYS A 14 11.64 51.00 18.38
N VAL A 15 11.16 51.98 17.62
CA VAL A 15 9.78 52.49 17.75
C VAL A 15 8.79 51.48 17.19
N ALA A 16 9.12 50.83 16.07
CA ALA A 16 8.30 49.77 15.51
C ALA A 16 8.23 48.54 16.42
N GLU A 17 9.36 48.11 16.99
CA GLU A 17 9.44 47.01 17.95
C GLU A 17 8.67 47.33 19.24
N ALA A 18 8.85 48.53 19.80
CA ALA A 18 8.10 48.94 20.98
C ALA A 18 6.58 48.97 20.74
N PHE A 19 6.15 49.37 19.54
CA PHE A 19 4.75 49.32 19.14
C PHE A 19 4.23 47.87 19.05
N VAL A 20 4.96 46.98 18.37
CA VAL A 20 4.58 45.55 18.27
C VAL A 20 4.45 44.92 19.65
N VAL A 21 5.44 45.10 20.52
CA VAL A 21 5.40 44.58 21.91
C VAL A 21 4.21 45.15 22.69
N SER A 22 3.92 46.44 22.51
CA SER A 22 2.78 47.06 23.19
C SER A 22 1.42 46.51 22.71
N LEU A 23 1.31 46.19 21.41
CA LEU A 23 0.11 45.64 20.79
C LEU A 23 -0.08 44.18 21.19
N GLU A 24 0.96 43.37 21.14
CA GLU A 24 0.96 41.98 21.61
C GLU A 24 0.54 41.92 23.08
N ALA A 25 1.18 42.70 23.95
CA ALA A 25 0.82 42.75 25.37
C ALA A 25 -0.62 43.23 25.61
N ALA A 26 -1.16 44.10 24.75
CA ALA A 26 -2.56 44.52 24.83
C ALA A 26 -3.53 43.41 24.39
N LEU A 27 -3.20 42.70 23.31
CA LEU A 27 -3.96 41.55 22.82
C LEU A 27 -3.95 40.40 23.83
N ASP A 28 -2.79 40.10 24.43
CA ASP A 28 -2.65 39.04 25.44
C ASP A 28 -3.46 39.34 26.70
N ARG A 29 -3.45 40.60 27.16
CA ARG A 29 -4.29 41.04 28.30
C ARG A 29 -5.78 40.93 27.96
N ALA A 30 -6.18 41.32 26.76
CA ALA A 30 -7.58 41.21 26.31
C ALA A 30 -8.03 39.75 26.21
N ALA A 31 -7.20 38.87 25.62
CA ALA A 31 -7.45 37.44 25.53
C ALA A 31 -7.52 36.77 26.91
N SER A 32 -6.65 37.18 27.85
CA SER A 32 -6.66 36.68 29.23
C SER A 32 -7.87 37.14 30.04
N ALA A 33 -8.37 38.36 29.78
CA ALA A 33 -9.53 38.92 30.48
C ALA A 33 -10.86 38.27 30.05
N ALA A 34 -10.95 37.78 28.81
CA ALA A 34 -12.12 37.06 28.30
C ALA A 34 -11.69 35.93 27.35
N PRO A 35 -11.18 34.80 27.88
CA PRO A 35 -10.76 33.68 27.05
C PRO A 35 -11.93 33.16 26.22
N ASN A 36 -11.87 33.36 24.91
CA ASN A 36 -12.86 32.85 23.97
C ASN A 36 -12.13 32.07 22.87
N PRO A 37 -11.87 30.77 23.08
CA PRO A 37 -11.23 29.91 22.07
C PRO A 37 -12.13 29.68 20.84
N GLY A 38 -13.31 30.30 20.77
CA GLY A 38 -14.32 30.01 19.77
C GLY A 38 -15.08 28.72 20.09
N ARG A 39 -15.99 28.35 19.20
CA ARG A 39 -16.75 27.11 19.29
C ARG A 39 -16.14 26.08 18.34
N VAL A 40 -15.58 25.01 18.88
CA VAL A 40 -15.23 23.84 18.06
C VAL A 40 -16.51 23.10 17.74
N VAL A 41 -16.90 23.11 16.46
CA VAL A 41 -17.95 22.23 15.95
C VAL A 41 -17.47 20.78 16.00
N VAL A 42 -18.40 19.86 16.28
CA VAL A 42 -18.07 18.43 16.32
C VAL A 42 -17.58 18.00 14.95
N HIS A 43 -16.30 17.65 14.86
CA HIS A 43 -15.68 17.16 13.63
C HIS A 43 -15.92 15.65 13.53
N ARG A 44 -16.59 15.20 12.47
CA ARG A 44 -16.54 13.78 12.10
C ARG A 44 -15.19 13.51 11.43
N LEU A 45 -14.64 12.33 11.65
CA LEU A 45 -13.46 11.89 10.90
C LEU A 45 -13.79 11.89 9.41
N ASN A 46 -12.89 12.44 8.61
CA ASN A 46 -12.92 12.23 7.17
C ASN A 46 -12.39 10.82 6.84
N ARG A 47 -12.46 10.43 5.57
CA ARG A 47 -12.10 9.10 5.11
C ARG A 47 -10.64 8.76 5.44
N LEU A 48 -9.72 9.70 5.24
CA LEU A 48 -8.29 9.52 5.50
C LEU A 48 -8.02 9.35 7.00
N GLU A 49 -8.58 10.23 7.82
CA GLU A 49 -8.47 10.18 9.28
C GLU A 49 -9.07 8.90 9.84
N TYR A 50 -10.18 8.42 9.27
CA TYR A 50 -10.78 7.15 9.65
C TYR A 50 -9.85 5.97 9.34
N VAL A 51 -9.25 5.91 8.14
CA VAL A 51 -8.27 4.87 7.78
C VAL A 51 -7.09 4.87 8.75
N ASN A 52 -6.50 6.05 8.98
CA ASN A 52 -5.36 6.18 9.88
C ASN A 52 -5.73 5.77 11.32
N SER A 53 -6.92 6.16 11.79
CA SER A 53 -7.40 5.76 13.12
C SER A 53 -7.59 4.24 13.24
N ILE A 54 -8.11 3.58 12.20
CA ILE A 54 -8.26 2.12 12.19
C ILE A 54 -6.89 1.43 12.15
N HIS A 55 -5.96 1.94 11.35
CA HIS A 55 -4.59 1.46 11.33
C HIS A 55 -3.91 1.62 12.70
N ASP A 56 -4.00 2.79 13.32
CA ASP A 56 -3.33 3.08 14.59
C ASP A 56 -3.93 2.29 15.77
N LEU A 57 -5.24 2.05 15.76
CA LEU A 57 -5.93 1.33 16.84
C LEU A 57 -5.87 -0.18 16.69
N LEU A 58 -5.93 -0.69 15.45
CA LEU A 58 -6.15 -2.11 15.16
C LEU A 58 -5.06 -2.74 14.30
N ALA A 59 -4.08 -1.97 13.83
CA ALA A 59 -3.06 -2.41 12.86
C ALA A 59 -3.67 -3.01 11.58
N LEU A 60 -4.81 -2.48 11.15
CA LEU A 60 -5.53 -2.94 9.94
C LEU A 60 -5.48 -1.89 8.83
N ASP A 61 -4.93 -2.30 7.68
CA ASP A 61 -5.05 -1.55 6.43
C ASP A 61 -6.42 -1.81 5.79
N ILE A 62 -7.21 -0.74 5.62
CA ILE A 62 -8.57 -0.82 5.07
C ILE A 62 -8.73 0.08 3.83
N ASP A 63 -9.43 -0.44 2.82
CA ASP A 63 -9.83 0.39 1.67
C ASP A 63 -11.10 1.19 2.02
N ALA A 64 -10.91 2.44 2.43
CA ALA A 64 -12.03 3.30 2.76
C ALA A 64 -12.82 3.79 1.54
N THR A 65 -12.30 3.68 0.31
CA THR A 65 -13.08 4.00 -0.90
C THR A 65 -14.15 2.94 -1.16
N ALA A 66 -13.87 1.69 -0.80
CA ALA A 66 -14.83 0.59 -0.85
C ALA A 66 -15.84 0.61 0.32
N LEU A 67 -15.45 1.18 1.47
CA LEU A 67 -16.24 1.13 2.71
C LEU A 67 -17.09 2.38 2.96
N LEU A 68 -16.59 3.57 2.62
CA LEU A 68 -17.18 4.85 2.97
C LEU A 68 -17.41 5.70 1.70
N PRO A 69 -18.49 6.50 1.64
CA PRO A 69 -18.69 7.46 0.56
C PRO A 69 -17.61 8.56 0.56
N ALA A 70 -17.50 9.31 -0.54
CA ALA A 70 -16.53 10.39 -0.64
C ALA A 70 -16.93 11.55 0.31
N ASP A 71 -15.93 12.21 0.89
CA ASP A 71 -16.17 13.39 1.69
C ASP A 71 -16.38 14.62 0.80
N ASN A 72 -17.29 15.49 1.25
CA ASN A 72 -17.52 16.76 0.59
C ASN A 72 -16.40 17.72 1.01
N GLY A 73 -15.50 18.05 0.08
CA GLY A 73 -14.51 19.10 0.28
C GLY A 73 -15.16 20.48 0.27
N GLY A 74 -14.68 21.37 1.13
CA GLY A 74 -15.09 22.78 1.16
C GLY A 74 -13.88 23.68 1.33
N VAL A 75 -13.83 24.79 0.57
CA VAL A 75 -12.73 25.77 0.60
C VAL A 75 -11.36 25.14 0.25
N GLY A 76 -11.35 24.06 -0.52
CA GLY A 76 -10.13 23.37 -0.98
C GLY A 76 -9.58 22.31 -0.04
N PHE A 77 -10.23 22.05 1.11
CA PHE A 77 -9.83 21.02 2.07
C PHE A 77 -11.00 20.08 2.40
N ASP A 78 -10.70 18.84 2.78
CA ASP A 78 -11.65 17.77 3.08
C ASP A 78 -11.76 17.43 4.59
N ASN A 79 -11.07 18.19 5.45
CA ASN A 79 -11.10 18.09 6.92
C ASN A 79 -11.82 19.28 7.58
N ASN A 80 -12.66 19.99 6.83
CA ASN A 80 -13.33 21.17 7.34
C ASN A 80 -14.59 20.76 8.14
N ALA A 81 -14.52 20.91 9.46
CA ALA A 81 -15.59 20.55 10.39
C ALA A 81 -16.92 21.27 10.14
N ASP A 82 -16.90 22.48 9.55
CA ASP A 82 -18.13 23.22 9.22
C ASP A 82 -18.87 22.64 8.01
N VAL A 83 -18.19 21.84 7.18
CA VAL A 83 -18.73 21.27 5.92
C VAL A 83 -19.06 19.78 6.09
N LEU A 84 -18.33 19.09 6.96
CA LEU A 84 -18.50 17.66 7.23
C LEU A 84 -19.72 17.36 8.12
N SER A 85 -20.90 17.38 7.51
CA SER A 85 -22.15 16.95 8.16
C SER A 85 -22.30 15.43 8.21
N VAL A 86 -23.02 14.92 9.22
CA VAL A 86 -23.37 13.51 9.35
C VAL A 86 -24.82 13.31 8.91
N THR A 87 -25.04 12.50 7.87
CA THR A 87 -26.37 12.07 7.46
C THR A 87 -26.70 10.67 8.01
N PRO A 88 -27.98 10.30 8.18
CA PRO A 88 -28.34 8.94 8.61
C PRO A 88 -27.78 7.84 7.69
N ALA A 89 -27.74 8.09 6.39
CA ALA A 89 -27.15 7.17 5.42
C ALA A 89 -25.64 6.99 5.65
N LEU A 90 -24.92 8.08 5.94
CA LEU A 90 -23.51 8.03 6.27
C LEU A 90 -23.26 7.28 7.59
N MET A 91 -24.08 7.50 8.62
CA MET A 91 -23.99 6.77 9.87
C MET A 91 -24.18 5.26 9.66
N ASN A 92 -25.17 4.86 8.86
CA ASN A 92 -25.38 3.45 8.50
C ASN A 92 -24.17 2.84 7.76
N ARG A 93 -23.49 3.63 6.92
CA ARG A 93 -22.24 3.21 6.26
C ARG A 93 -21.11 3.03 7.26
N TYR A 94 -20.93 3.96 8.20
CA TYR A 94 -19.96 3.81 9.29
C TYR A 94 -20.21 2.56 10.13
N LEU A 95 -21.46 2.30 10.53
CA LEU A 95 -21.80 1.08 11.29
C LEU A 95 -21.53 -0.20 10.49
N SER A 96 -21.83 -0.19 9.19
CA SER A 96 -21.55 -1.32 8.29
C SER A 96 -20.04 -1.54 8.12
N ALA A 97 -19.26 -0.47 7.94
CA ALA A 97 -17.81 -0.52 7.86
C ALA A 97 -17.21 -1.03 9.18
N ALA A 98 -17.61 -0.45 10.32
CA ALA A 98 -17.18 -0.88 11.64
C ALA A 98 -17.50 -2.36 11.91
N THR A 99 -18.65 -2.86 11.48
CA THR A 99 -19.00 -4.29 11.61
C THR A 99 -18.04 -5.18 10.81
N LYS A 100 -17.69 -4.78 9.58
CA LYS A 100 -16.72 -5.52 8.76
C LYS A 100 -15.33 -5.48 9.38
N ILE A 101 -14.88 -4.31 9.81
CA ILE A 101 -13.56 -4.10 10.42
C ILE A 101 -13.44 -4.87 11.73
N SER A 102 -14.48 -4.85 12.57
CA SER A 102 -14.48 -5.58 13.85
C SER A 102 -14.33 -7.09 13.65
N ARG A 103 -14.93 -7.65 12.58
CA ARG A 103 -14.75 -9.07 12.24
C ARG A 103 -13.33 -9.39 11.78
N LEU A 104 -12.68 -8.46 11.08
CA LEU A 104 -11.26 -8.61 10.72
C LEU A 104 -10.38 -8.52 11.98
N ALA A 105 -10.66 -7.58 12.87
CA ALA A 105 -9.85 -7.34 14.07
C ALA A 105 -9.96 -8.45 15.13
N ILE A 106 -11.16 -9.01 15.33
CA ILE A 106 -11.37 -10.11 16.28
C ILE A 106 -10.88 -11.44 15.68
N GLY A 107 -10.95 -11.57 14.35
CA GLY A 107 -10.78 -12.84 13.66
C GLY A 107 -12.01 -13.75 13.86
N ASP A 108 -12.17 -14.71 12.96
CA ASP A 108 -13.16 -15.78 13.10
C ASP A 108 -12.46 -17.12 12.85
N PRO A 109 -12.26 -17.95 13.88
CA PRO A 109 -11.54 -19.22 13.74
C PRO A 109 -12.29 -20.23 12.86
N THR A 110 -13.56 -19.96 12.53
CA THR A 110 -14.35 -20.76 11.59
C THR A 110 -14.19 -20.33 10.13
N ILE A 111 -13.38 -19.29 9.87
CA ILE A 111 -13.02 -18.87 8.50
C ILE A 111 -12.48 -20.07 7.72
N ARG A 112 -13.07 -20.28 6.54
CA ARG A 112 -12.57 -21.27 5.59
C ARG A 112 -11.29 -20.76 4.95
N PRO A 113 -10.34 -21.65 4.61
CA PRO A 113 -9.16 -21.26 3.85
C PRO A 113 -9.57 -20.48 2.59
N ALA A 114 -9.07 -19.26 2.46
CA ALA A 114 -9.27 -18.40 1.30
C ALA A 114 -7.96 -18.29 0.52
N ILE A 115 -8.06 -18.13 -0.80
CA ILE A 115 -6.92 -17.90 -1.67
C ILE A 115 -6.95 -16.42 -2.06
N GLN A 116 -5.90 -15.70 -1.68
CA GLN A 116 -5.65 -14.35 -2.17
C GLN A 116 -4.58 -14.41 -3.27
N VAL A 117 -4.87 -13.80 -4.42
CA VAL A 117 -3.94 -13.76 -5.56
C VAL A 117 -3.51 -12.33 -5.79
N TYR A 118 -2.20 -12.13 -5.79
CA TYR A 118 -1.58 -10.87 -6.18
C TYR A 118 -0.90 -11.05 -7.53
N ARG A 119 -1.02 -10.05 -8.40
CA ARG A 119 -0.45 -10.07 -9.74
C ARG A 119 0.53 -8.92 -9.88
N ALA A 120 1.78 -9.24 -10.22
CA ALA A 120 2.70 -8.25 -10.73
C ALA A 120 2.19 -7.73 -12.09
N SER A 121 2.53 -6.48 -12.43
CA SER A 121 2.17 -5.90 -13.72
C SER A 121 2.83 -6.70 -14.84
N GLU A 122 2.03 -7.15 -15.81
CA GLU A 122 2.54 -7.88 -16.99
C GLU A 122 3.47 -7.02 -17.85
N TRP A 123 3.35 -5.70 -17.73
CA TRP A 123 4.10 -4.68 -18.46
C TRP A 123 5.06 -3.90 -17.56
N GLY A 124 5.23 -4.34 -16.31
CA GLY A 124 6.16 -3.72 -15.37
C GLY A 124 7.60 -3.88 -15.83
N THR A 125 8.37 -2.80 -15.77
CA THR A 125 9.80 -2.85 -16.04
C THR A 125 10.50 -3.66 -14.94
N GLN A 126 11.08 -4.81 -15.29
CA GLN A 126 11.81 -5.67 -14.33
C GLN A 126 13.27 -5.27 -14.14
N THR A 127 13.72 -4.16 -14.73
CA THR A 127 15.12 -3.70 -14.62
C THR A 127 15.34 -2.70 -13.49
N THR A 128 14.27 -2.27 -12.81
CA THR A 128 14.34 -1.31 -11.70
C THR A 128 13.51 -1.81 -10.53
N ARG A 129 13.76 -1.22 -9.36
CA ARG A 129 12.89 -1.36 -8.19
C ARG A 129 11.48 -0.85 -8.54
N ALA A 130 10.45 -1.63 -8.24
CA ALA A 130 9.06 -1.32 -8.63
C ALA A 130 8.39 -0.28 -7.71
N ASN A 131 8.73 -0.26 -6.42
CA ASN A 131 8.22 0.71 -5.44
C ASN A 131 9.18 0.89 -4.25
N GLU A 132 8.87 1.85 -3.37
CA GLU A 132 9.68 2.13 -2.17
C GLU A 132 9.64 1.02 -1.12
N ASP A 133 8.58 0.21 -1.14
CA ASP A 133 8.35 -0.93 -0.26
C ASP A 133 9.34 -2.09 -0.54
N GLN A 134 9.98 -2.10 -1.72
CA GLN A 134 10.97 -3.12 -2.06
C GLN A 134 12.39 -2.80 -1.55
N PRO A 135 13.19 -3.83 -1.22
CA PRO A 135 14.59 -3.68 -0.86
C PRO A 135 15.43 -3.01 -1.96
N PHE A 136 16.52 -2.36 -1.54
CA PHE A 136 17.52 -1.86 -2.48
C PHE A 136 18.18 -3.01 -3.24
N GLY A 137 18.26 -2.89 -4.56
CA GLY A 137 18.84 -3.91 -5.44
C GLY A 137 17.83 -4.93 -5.99
N THR A 138 16.55 -4.83 -5.63
CA THR A 138 15.48 -5.61 -6.27
C THR A 138 15.27 -5.14 -7.71
N HIS A 139 15.22 -6.10 -8.63
CA HIS A 139 14.95 -5.87 -10.05
C HIS A 139 13.59 -6.50 -10.40
N GLY A 140 12.54 -5.69 -10.50
CA GLY A 140 11.17 -6.17 -10.69
C GLY A 140 10.51 -6.64 -9.39
N GLY A 141 9.67 -7.67 -9.47
CA GLY A 141 8.99 -8.25 -8.31
C GLY A 141 7.66 -7.60 -7.92
N LEU A 142 7.21 -7.89 -6.70
CA LEU A 142 5.94 -7.46 -6.14
C LEU A 142 6.09 -7.25 -4.62
N ALA A 143 5.69 -6.08 -4.11
CA ALA A 143 5.51 -5.85 -2.68
C ALA A 143 4.03 -5.60 -2.39
N VAL A 144 3.47 -6.34 -1.43
CA VAL A 144 2.06 -6.25 -1.02
C VAL A 144 1.94 -6.33 0.48
N ARG A 145 1.02 -5.53 1.04
CA ARG A 145 0.57 -5.71 2.41
C ARG A 145 -0.56 -6.71 2.45
N HIS A 146 -0.42 -7.75 3.27
CA HIS A 146 -1.42 -8.80 3.46
C HIS A 146 -1.81 -8.89 4.93
N ALA A 147 -3.11 -8.81 5.20
CA ALA A 147 -3.65 -9.08 6.52
C ALA A 147 -3.97 -10.57 6.67
N PHE A 148 -3.19 -11.27 7.48
CA PHE A 148 -3.45 -12.67 7.81
C PHE A 148 -4.62 -12.74 8.81
N PRO A 149 -5.72 -13.44 8.48
CA PRO A 149 -6.94 -13.38 9.29
C PRO A 149 -6.84 -14.15 10.62
N LEU A 150 -5.89 -15.08 10.75
CA LEU A 150 -5.76 -15.97 11.91
C LEU A 150 -4.28 -16.33 12.12
N ASP A 151 -3.95 -16.70 13.36
CA ASP A 151 -2.69 -17.37 13.65
C ASP A 151 -2.72 -18.75 13.00
N GLY A 152 -1.75 -19.03 12.13
CA GLY A 152 -1.81 -20.28 11.39
C GLY A 152 -0.66 -20.52 10.43
N GLU A 153 -0.75 -21.68 9.78
CA GLU A 153 0.15 -22.07 8.72
C GLU A 153 -0.46 -21.72 7.36
N TYR A 154 0.23 -20.86 6.61
CA TYR A 154 -0.19 -20.40 5.30
C TYR A 154 0.69 -21.01 4.22
N ARG A 155 0.07 -21.39 3.10
CA ARG A 155 0.78 -21.85 1.91
C ARG A 155 0.95 -20.69 0.95
N ILE A 156 2.20 -20.32 0.69
CA ILE A 156 2.54 -19.35 -0.35
C ILE A 156 2.89 -20.14 -1.59
N LYS A 157 2.28 -19.78 -2.73
CA LYS A 157 2.59 -20.32 -4.04
C LYS A 157 2.96 -19.19 -4.99
N VAL A 158 4.15 -19.29 -5.58
CA VAL A 158 4.65 -18.33 -6.56
C VAL A 158 4.44 -18.93 -7.94
N ARG A 159 3.97 -18.12 -8.88
CA ARG A 159 3.88 -18.49 -10.29
C ARG A 159 4.52 -17.39 -11.11
N LEU A 160 5.52 -17.77 -11.90
CA LEU A 160 6.23 -16.87 -12.78
C LEU A 160 5.36 -16.52 -13.98
N GLN A 161 5.53 -15.29 -14.46
CA GLN A 161 4.83 -14.80 -15.63
C GLN A 161 5.20 -15.65 -16.85
N ARG A 162 4.19 -15.99 -17.64
CA ARG A 162 4.35 -16.78 -18.86
C ARG A 162 4.11 -15.88 -20.06
N ASN A 163 4.82 -16.17 -21.15
CA ASN A 163 4.54 -15.52 -22.41
C ASN A 163 3.16 -15.96 -22.96
N PHE A 164 2.58 -15.10 -23.77
CA PHE A 164 1.28 -15.38 -24.40
C PHE A 164 1.38 -16.52 -25.43
N PHE A 165 2.55 -16.68 -26.06
CA PHE A 165 2.80 -17.69 -27.09
C PHE A 165 3.50 -18.91 -26.49
N GLY A 166 2.79 -20.04 -26.39
CA GLY A 166 3.37 -21.32 -25.93
C GLY A 166 3.41 -21.51 -24.41
N GLY A 167 3.14 -20.47 -23.61
CA GLY A 167 2.97 -20.60 -22.15
C GLY A 167 4.26 -20.85 -21.37
N THR A 168 5.42 -20.61 -21.98
CA THR A 168 6.74 -20.72 -21.34
C THR A 168 7.00 -19.55 -20.40
N ILE A 169 7.77 -19.80 -19.35
CA ILE A 169 8.16 -18.80 -18.35
C ILE A 169 9.05 -17.74 -19.00
N PHE A 170 8.72 -16.47 -18.76
CA PHE A 170 9.46 -15.34 -19.31
C PHE A 170 10.87 -15.26 -18.70
N GLY A 171 11.91 -15.06 -19.54
CA GLY A 171 13.29 -14.86 -19.09
C GLY A 171 13.99 -16.10 -18.52
N ILE A 172 13.44 -17.31 -18.71
CA ILE A 172 13.94 -18.56 -18.12
C ILE A 172 15.32 -19.01 -18.65
N ASP A 173 15.82 -18.42 -19.74
CA ASP A 173 17.12 -18.75 -20.32
C ASP A 173 18.32 -18.32 -19.46
N ASP A 174 18.13 -17.31 -18.60
CA ASP A 174 19.16 -16.81 -17.69
C ASP A 174 18.88 -17.23 -16.25
N GLU A 175 19.93 -17.36 -15.44
CA GLU A 175 19.79 -17.71 -14.03
C GLU A 175 19.35 -16.49 -13.22
N HIS A 176 18.30 -16.66 -12.43
CA HIS A 176 17.71 -15.66 -11.55
C HIS A 176 17.57 -16.22 -10.15
N GLU A 177 17.68 -15.33 -9.16
CA GLU A 177 17.37 -15.63 -7.76
C GLU A 177 16.11 -14.87 -7.36
N ILE A 178 15.15 -15.58 -6.78
CA ILE A 178 13.91 -15.01 -6.25
C ILE A 178 13.98 -15.09 -4.74
N GLU A 179 13.96 -13.93 -4.09
CA GLU A 179 13.84 -13.83 -2.64
C GLU A 179 12.38 -13.55 -2.28
N ILE A 180 11.88 -14.26 -1.29
CA ILE A 180 10.56 -14.00 -0.71
C ILE A 180 10.79 -13.54 0.71
N ARG A 181 10.20 -12.39 1.05
CA ARG A 181 10.40 -11.74 2.34
C ARG A 181 9.08 -11.48 3.03
N LEU A 182 9.09 -11.58 4.34
CA LEU A 182 7.99 -11.22 5.23
C LEU A 182 8.53 -10.21 6.25
N ASP A 183 7.92 -9.03 6.30
CA ASP A 183 8.34 -7.90 7.14
C ASP A 183 9.86 -7.60 6.98
N GLY A 184 10.34 -7.60 5.74
CA GLY A 184 11.75 -7.39 5.38
C GLY A 184 12.70 -8.57 5.66
N GLY A 185 12.26 -9.61 6.37
CA GLY A 185 13.03 -10.82 6.64
C GLY A 185 12.89 -11.86 5.52
N VAL A 186 14.01 -12.38 5.00
CA VAL A 186 13.99 -13.43 3.96
C VAL A 186 13.43 -14.73 4.55
N VAL A 187 12.30 -15.20 4.02
CA VAL A 187 11.65 -16.45 4.43
C VAL A 187 11.92 -17.60 3.47
N GLN A 188 12.20 -17.32 2.20
CA GLN A 188 12.50 -18.34 1.21
C GLN A 188 13.33 -17.77 0.05
N ARG A 189 14.19 -18.60 -0.54
CA ARG A 189 14.92 -18.29 -1.78
C ARG A 189 14.74 -19.40 -2.81
N TYR A 190 14.59 -19.03 -4.07
CA TYR A 190 14.59 -19.96 -5.19
C TYR A 190 15.61 -19.51 -6.24
N LYS A 191 16.29 -20.48 -6.84
CA LYS A 191 17.11 -20.27 -8.04
C LYS A 191 16.38 -20.86 -9.23
N VAL A 192 16.29 -20.10 -10.31
CA VAL A 192 15.50 -20.47 -11.49
C VAL A 192 16.14 -19.98 -12.77
N GLY A 193 15.86 -20.67 -13.88
CA GLY A 193 16.42 -20.36 -15.19
C GLY A 193 17.88 -20.80 -15.38
N GLY A 194 18.42 -20.59 -16.57
CA GLY A 194 19.82 -20.91 -16.91
C GLY A 194 20.16 -22.40 -17.12
N LYS A 195 19.31 -23.33 -16.68
CA LYS A 195 19.56 -24.80 -16.70
C LYS A 195 19.53 -25.42 -18.10
N TYR A 196 18.52 -25.06 -18.90
CA TYR A 196 18.40 -25.50 -20.30
C TYR A 196 18.22 -24.25 -21.16
N LYS A 197 19.30 -23.84 -21.82
CA LYS A 197 19.34 -22.64 -22.66
C LYS A 197 19.03 -22.96 -24.11
N GLY A 198 18.38 -22.02 -24.79
CA GLY A 198 18.21 -22.04 -26.24
C GLY A 198 16.76 -21.99 -26.67
N ALA A 199 16.56 -21.88 -27.99
CA ALA A 199 15.23 -21.76 -28.55
C ALA A 199 14.39 -23.02 -28.26
N ASP A 200 13.24 -22.81 -27.62
CA ASP A 200 12.27 -23.86 -27.37
C ASP A 200 11.36 -24.06 -28.59
N ALA A 201 11.63 -25.12 -29.37
CA ALA A 201 10.80 -25.49 -30.50
C ALA A 201 9.37 -25.90 -30.09
N GLY A 202 9.19 -26.36 -28.84
CA GLY A 202 7.90 -26.77 -28.27
C GLY A 202 6.86 -25.65 -28.18
N ILE A 203 7.30 -24.39 -28.29
CA ILE A 203 6.41 -23.22 -28.36
C ILE A 203 5.52 -23.25 -29.61
N LEU A 204 6.04 -23.74 -30.74
CA LEU A 204 5.36 -23.65 -32.04
C LEU A 204 4.97 -25.01 -32.62
N ILE A 205 5.76 -26.05 -32.36
CA ILE A 205 5.56 -27.38 -32.93
C ILE A 205 5.63 -28.45 -31.84
N ALA A 206 4.92 -29.56 -32.03
CA ALA A 206 5.06 -30.70 -31.14
C ALA A 206 6.48 -31.27 -31.23
N ILE A 207 7.10 -31.50 -30.07
CA ILE A 207 8.44 -32.09 -29.99
C ILE A 207 8.33 -33.60 -30.19
N PRO A 208 9.07 -34.20 -31.13
CA PRO A 208 9.09 -35.65 -31.33
C PRO A 208 9.44 -36.43 -30.06
N GLU A 209 8.87 -37.63 -29.91
CA GLU A 209 9.09 -38.48 -28.72
C GLU A 209 10.54 -38.96 -28.58
N ASP A 210 11.29 -39.02 -29.69
CA ASP A 210 12.68 -39.46 -29.79
C ASP A 210 13.72 -38.35 -29.51
N GLU A 211 13.28 -37.14 -29.17
CA GLU A 211 14.13 -35.98 -28.83
C GLU A 211 14.07 -35.63 -27.33
N PRO A 212 14.66 -36.44 -26.42
CA PRO A 212 14.48 -36.31 -24.97
C PRO A 212 15.08 -35.03 -24.39
N ASN A 213 16.09 -34.44 -25.04
CA ASN A 213 16.68 -33.18 -24.58
C ASN A 213 15.78 -31.99 -24.87
N MET A 214 15.11 -31.99 -26.04
CA MET A 214 14.14 -30.95 -26.39
C MET A 214 12.91 -31.03 -25.48
N GLN A 215 12.44 -32.24 -25.16
CA GLN A 215 11.35 -32.44 -24.21
C GLN A 215 11.70 -31.91 -22.81
N LYS A 216 12.93 -32.19 -22.32
CA LYS A 216 13.39 -31.68 -21.03
C LYS A 216 13.49 -30.15 -21.00
N LEU A 217 13.98 -29.55 -22.09
CA LEU A 217 14.06 -28.10 -22.23
C LEU A 217 12.66 -27.49 -22.19
N HIS A 218 11.73 -27.98 -23.01
CA HIS A 218 10.36 -27.48 -23.07
C HIS A 218 9.63 -27.65 -21.74
N ALA A 219 9.71 -28.83 -21.12
CA ALA A 219 9.12 -29.07 -19.80
C ALA A 219 9.70 -28.13 -18.73
N TYR A 220 11.02 -27.87 -18.77
CA TYR A 220 11.62 -26.89 -17.87
C TYR A 220 11.11 -25.47 -18.12
N HIS A 221 11.02 -25.07 -19.39
CA HIS A 221 10.50 -23.75 -19.78
C HIS A 221 9.04 -23.56 -19.37
N LEU A 222 8.23 -24.62 -19.29
CA LEU A 222 6.85 -24.58 -18.81
C LEU A 222 6.72 -24.60 -17.29
N ASP A 223 7.49 -25.46 -16.60
CA ASP A 223 7.19 -25.89 -15.24
C ASP A 223 8.32 -25.65 -14.22
N ALA A 224 9.34 -24.86 -14.54
CA ALA A 224 10.43 -24.55 -13.59
C ALA A 224 9.95 -23.95 -12.25
N ASP A 225 8.74 -23.38 -12.20
CA ASP A 225 8.13 -22.79 -11.00
C ASP A 225 7.12 -23.72 -10.29
N GLN A 226 6.94 -24.97 -10.74
CA GLN A 226 5.91 -25.87 -10.22
C GLN A 226 6.07 -26.13 -8.70
N ASP A 227 7.32 -26.16 -8.24
CA ASP A 227 7.71 -26.45 -6.87
C ASP A 227 7.90 -25.18 -6.03
N PHE A 228 7.54 -23.99 -6.57
CA PHE A 228 7.65 -22.74 -5.83
C PHE A 228 6.46 -22.56 -4.90
N ASN A 229 6.39 -23.45 -3.93
CA ASN A 229 5.41 -23.41 -2.88
C ASN A 229 6.06 -23.82 -1.56
N PHE A 230 5.77 -23.06 -0.52
CA PHE A 230 6.30 -23.30 0.82
C PHE A 230 5.25 -22.88 1.85
N ARG A 231 5.50 -23.23 3.10
CA ARG A 231 4.62 -22.90 4.21
C ARG A 231 5.32 -21.94 5.15
N ILE A 232 4.55 -20.98 5.66
CA ILE A 232 4.99 -20.07 6.71
C ILE A 232 4.02 -20.17 7.88
N SER A 233 4.53 -20.05 9.08
CA SER A 233 3.70 -19.82 10.27
C SER A 233 3.73 -18.34 10.58
N THR A 234 2.55 -17.73 10.68
CA THR A 234 2.44 -16.31 11.04
C THR A 234 1.30 -16.06 12.00
N THR A 235 1.36 -14.90 12.66
CA THR A 235 0.35 -14.38 13.58
C THR A 235 -0.62 -13.49 12.81
N ALA A 236 -1.86 -13.39 13.28
CA ALA A 236 -2.93 -12.60 12.69
C ALA A 236 -2.62 -11.10 12.77
N LEU A 237 -1.92 -10.57 11.77
CA LEU A 237 -1.61 -9.15 11.62
C LEU A 237 -1.47 -8.80 10.14
N ALA A 238 -1.54 -7.49 9.84
CA ALA A 238 -1.05 -6.95 8.59
C ALA A 238 0.47 -7.10 8.54
N GLN A 239 0.96 -7.79 7.52
CA GLN A 239 2.38 -7.98 7.28
C GLN A 239 2.72 -7.65 5.84
N GLU A 240 3.94 -7.20 5.64
CA GLU A 240 4.49 -6.89 4.34
C GLU A 240 5.08 -8.15 3.71
N LEU A 241 4.57 -8.53 2.54
CA LEU A 241 5.07 -9.64 1.75
C LEU A 241 5.72 -9.09 0.48
N GLU A 242 6.99 -9.40 0.30
CA GLU A 242 7.78 -8.99 -0.87
C GLU A 242 8.26 -10.22 -1.64
N LEU A 243 8.32 -10.10 -2.95
CA LEU A 243 8.77 -11.11 -3.91
C LEU A 243 9.56 -10.48 -5.06
#